data_AF-T0FWQ5-F1
#
_entry.id   AF-T0FWQ5-F1
#
_cell.length_a   1.000
_cell.length_b   1.000
_cell.length_c   1.000
_cell.angle_alpha   90.00
_cell.angle_beta   90.00
_cell.angle_gamma   90.00
#
_symmetry.space_group_name_H-M   'P 1'
#
loop_
_entity.id
_entity.type
_entity.pdbx_description
1 polymer ?
#
loop_
_entity_poly.entity_id
_entity_poly.type
_entity_poly.pdbx_seq_one_letter_code
_entity_poly.pdbx_strand_id
1 'polypeptide(L)'
;MFIKKSKSIIIILFCVTNLIAQEATNSLKQQLLAVKVWNTSNGDSIRFNENGTLIFHEESEPVISGETNYTIEINMVLFKFKNSSDPRLKGREYKCTLKFKEHDYLPKQYIACEGKSKNVKAVNFYNPNSINPPDHKYEIQDQKVVSTKRTIGTVNSDVFFREKANVNSKFFAFNQLSSEECMEDRLKDLKSDSDLSKQIKLPKGFSVEIIARTESMYKIEKWNNYWYFVSTRLGCYGGVTTTYGWIYGNFISF
;
A
#
# COMPACT_ATOMS: atom_id res chain seq x y z
N MET A 1 36.03 -34.43 -44.48
CA MET A 1 36.47 -33.68 -43.29
C MET A 1 35.39 -32.65 -42.94
N PHE A 2 34.36 -33.05 -42.22
CA PHE A 2 33.31 -32.15 -41.75
C PHE A 2 32.94 -32.54 -40.32
N ILE A 3 32.42 -31.56 -39.57
CA ILE A 3 31.89 -31.65 -38.20
C ILE A 3 32.94 -31.46 -37.08
N LYS A 4 33.31 -30.20 -36.83
CA LYS A 4 33.78 -29.76 -35.50
C LYS A 4 33.32 -28.34 -35.09
N LYS A 5 32.46 -27.68 -35.86
CA LYS A 5 31.97 -26.31 -35.57
C LYS A 5 30.65 -26.24 -34.79
N SER A 6 29.92 -27.35 -34.63
CA SER A 6 28.59 -27.36 -33.99
C SER A 6 28.62 -27.32 -32.46
N LYS A 7 29.60 -27.97 -31.80
CA LYS A 7 29.63 -28.05 -30.33
C LYS A 7 29.98 -26.73 -29.64
N SER A 8 30.88 -25.93 -30.22
CA SER A 8 31.30 -24.65 -29.61
C SER A 8 30.21 -23.58 -29.64
N ILE A 9 29.37 -23.54 -30.68
CA ILE A 9 28.25 -22.57 -30.78
C ILE A 9 27.17 -22.89 -29.75
N ILE A 10 26.87 -24.18 -29.51
CA ILE A 10 25.88 -24.60 -28.51
C ILE A 10 26.35 -24.28 -27.09
N ILE A 11 27.63 -24.46 -26.78
CA ILE A 11 28.20 -24.14 -25.46
C ILE A 11 28.19 -22.63 -25.19
N ILE A 12 28.55 -21.80 -26.19
CA ILE A 12 28.53 -20.34 -26.05
C ILE A 12 27.09 -19.84 -25.88
N LEU A 13 26.13 -20.36 -26.64
CA LEU A 13 24.72 -19.99 -26.51
C LEU A 13 24.16 -20.35 -25.12
N PHE A 14 24.51 -21.53 -24.59
CA PHE A 14 24.11 -21.97 -23.26
C PHE A 14 24.75 -21.14 -22.13
N CYS A 15 26.00 -20.71 -22.27
CA CYS A 15 26.65 -19.81 -21.31
C CYS A 15 25.99 -18.43 -21.27
N VAL A 16 25.66 -17.85 -22.43
CA VAL A 16 25.04 -16.51 -22.52
C VAL A 16 23.62 -16.53 -21.93
N THR A 17 22.83 -17.57 -22.20
CA THR A 17 21.48 -17.69 -21.62
C THR A 17 21.48 -17.86 -20.11
N ASN A 18 22.44 -18.61 -19.56
CA ASN A 18 22.58 -18.76 -18.11
C ASN A 18 23.04 -17.47 -17.42
N LEU A 19 23.93 -16.69 -18.07
CA LEU A 19 24.38 -15.42 -17.53
C LEU A 19 23.24 -14.39 -17.47
N ILE A 20 22.46 -14.26 -18.54
CA ILE A 20 21.29 -13.37 -18.61
C ILE A 20 20.23 -13.77 -17.57
N ALA A 21 19.97 -15.08 -17.40
CA ALA A 21 19.03 -15.56 -16.39
C ALA A 21 19.49 -15.27 -14.96
N GLN A 22 20.80 -15.40 -14.69
CA GLN A 22 21.39 -15.09 -13.39
C GLN A 22 21.30 -13.58 -13.08
N GLU A 23 21.57 -12.73 -14.07
CA GLU A 23 21.50 -11.27 -13.92
C GLU A 23 20.06 -10.80 -13.67
N ALA A 24 19.08 -11.32 -14.42
CA ALA A 24 17.66 -11.03 -14.20
C ALA A 24 17.18 -11.47 -12.80
N THR A 25 17.62 -12.64 -12.34
CA THR A 25 17.31 -13.17 -11.00
C THR A 25 17.89 -12.28 -9.90
N ASN A 26 19.15 -11.87 -10.04
CA ASN A 26 19.80 -10.98 -9.09
C ASN A 26 19.14 -9.60 -9.05
N SER A 27 18.77 -9.05 -10.21
CA SER A 27 18.05 -7.78 -10.33
C SER A 27 16.68 -7.81 -9.64
N LEU A 28 15.89 -8.88 -9.88
CA LEU A 28 14.60 -9.02 -9.21
C LEU A 28 14.76 -9.16 -7.70
N LYS A 29 15.71 -9.98 -7.22
CA LYS A 29 15.97 -10.13 -5.79
C LYS A 29 16.29 -8.79 -5.13
N GLN A 30 17.14 -7.97 -5.75
CA GLN A 30 17.48 -6.64 -5.25
C GLN A 30 16.25 -5.72 -5.19
N GLN A 31 15.38 -5.72 -6.20
CA GLN A 31 14.16 -4.93 -6.20
C GLN A 31 13.18 -5.35 -5.09
N LEU A 32 13.04 -6.66 -4.84
CA LEU A 32 12.19 -7.18 -3.77
C LEU A 32 12.68 -6.77 -2.37
N LEU A 33 14.00 -6.81 -2.16
CA LEU A 33 14.66 -6.48 -0.90
C LEU A 33 14.78 -4.97 -0.65
N ALA A 34 14.80 -4.15 -1.70
CA ALA A 34 14.85 -2.69 -1.58
C ALA A 34 13.59 -2.09 -0.92
N VAL A 35 12.49 -2.85 -0.89
CA VAL A 35 11.23 -2.45 -0.28
C VAL A 35 11.07 -3.16 1.06
N LYS A 36 11.04 -2.38 2.15
CA LYS A 36 10.98 -2.90 3.52
C LYS A 36 9.76 -3.79 3.78
N VAL A 37 8.59 -3.38 3.28
CA VAL A 37 7.32 -4.11 3.38
C VAL A 37 6.50 -3.77 2.14
N TRP A 38 5.96 -4.80 1.49
CA TRP A 38 4.96 -4.67 0.44
C TRP A 38 3.58 -4.89 1.06
N ASN A 39 2.62 -4.02 0.81
CA ASN A 39 1.34 -4.07 1.52
C ASN A 39 0.15 -3.87 0.58
N THR A 40 -1.00 -4.37 1.02
CA THR A 40 -2.28 -4.11 0.39
C THR A 40 -2.97 -2.92 1.09
N SER A 41 -4.12 -2.51 0.55
CA SER A 41 -5.00 -1.54 1.19
C SER A 41 -5.74 -2.11 2.41
N ASN A 42 -5.97 -3.43 2.46
CA ASN A 42 -6.72 -4.10 3.54
C ASN A 42 -5.85 -4.55 4.72
N GLY A 43 -4.53 -4.32 4.72
CA GLY A 43 -3.65 -4.63 5.86
C GLY A 43 -2.68 -5.80 5.61
N ASP A 44 -2.96 -6.64 4.61
CA ASP A 44 -2.07 -7.74 4.24
C ASP A 44 -0.69 -7.21 3.82
N SER A 45 0.34 -7.98 4.14
CA SER A 45 1.71 -7.62 3.77
C SER A 45 2.61 -8.82 3.55
N ILE A 46 3.65 -8.58 2.75
CA ILE A 46 4.79 -9.48 2.61
C ILE A 46 6.10 -8.71 2.81
N ARG A 47 7.08 -9.38 3.41
CA ARG A 47 8.43 -8.86 3.62
C ARG A 47 9.46 -9.91 3.21
N PHE A 48 10.34 -9.56 2.28
CA PHE A 48 11.42 -10.42 1.83
C PHE A 48 12.65 -10.25 2.73
N ASN A 49 13.34 -11.35 3.01
CA ASN A 49 14.57 -11.38 3.78
C ASN A 49 15.76 -11.80 2.89
N GLU A 50 16.96 -11.37 3.26
CA GLU A 50 18.20 -11.64 2.51
C GLU A 50 18.53 -13.14 2.45
N ASN A 51 18.19 -13.87 3.51
CA ASN A 51 18.36 -15.31 3.68
C ASN A 51 17.46 -16.17 2.76
N GLY A 52 16.62 -15.55 1.92
CA GLY A 52 15.73 -16.28 0.99
C GLY A 52 14.38 -16.68 1.59
N THR A 53 14.03 -16.17 2.78
CA THR A 53 12.68 -16.30 3.34
C THR A 53 11.82 -15.06 3.09
N LEU A 54 10.52 -15.21 3.20
CA LEU A 54 9.57 -14.11 3.31
C LEU A 54 8.63 -14.32 4.48
N ILE A 55 8.21 -13.22 5.07
CA ILE A 55 7.14 -13.17 6.08
C ILE A 55 5.87 -12.73 5.36
N PHE A 56 4.78 -13.45 5.63
CA PHE A 56 3.44 -13.15 5.15
C PHE A 56 2.53 -12.81 6.32
N HIS A 57 1.70 -11.80 6.12
CA HIS A 57 0.69 -11.34 7.06
C HIS A 57 -0.60 -11.09 6.28
N GLU A 58 -1.71 -11.65 6.75
CA GLU A 58 -3.05 -11.40 6.25
C GLU A 58 -3.88 -10.87 7.42
N GLU A 59 -4.45 -9.68 7.20
CA GLU A 59 -5.31 -9.02 8.17
C GLU A 59 -6.62 -9.80 8.25
N SER A 60 -6.82 -10.48 9.38
CA SER A 60 -7.97 -11.35 9.65
C SER A 60 -8.17 -11.46 11.15
N GLU A 61 -9.28 -12.04 11.60
CA GLU A 61 -9.48 -12.38 13.01
C GLU A 61 -9.65 -13.90 13.18
N PRO A 62 -8.73 -14.60 13.88
CA PRO A 62 -7.41 -14.11 14.31
C PRO A 62 -6.49 -13.87 13.11
N VAL A 63 -5.50 -12.99 13.27
CA VAL A 63 -4.51 -12.66 12.23
C VAL A 63 -3.85 -13.93 11.70
N ILE A 64 -3.67 -14.01 10.37
CA ILE A 64 -2.95 -15.10 9.71
C ILE A 64 -1.54 -14.63 9.42
N SER A 65 -0.53 -15.34 9.93
CA SER A 65 0.86 -15.02 9.61
C SER A 65 1.75 -16.26 9.52
N GLY A 66 2.86 -16.14 8.80
CA GLY A 66 3.83 -17.22 8.67
C GLY A 66 5.06 -16.82 7.88
N GLU A 67 6.12 -17.60 8.03
CA GLU A 67 7.37 -17.45 7.29
C GLU A 67 7.57 -18.65 6.35
N THR A 68 8.12 -18.39 5.16
CA THR A 68 8.42 -19.46 4.19
C THR A 68 9.57 -19.07 3.27
N ASN A 69 10.21 -20.07 2.64
CA ASN A 69 11.20 -19.83 1.60
C ASN A 69 10.52 -19.39 0.29
N TYR A 70 11.16 -18.49 -0.43
CA TYR A 70 10.77 -18.14 -1.81
C TYR A 70 11.87 -18.52 -2.79
N THR A 71 11.48 -18.81 -4.03
CA THR A 71 12.38 -18.98 -5.16
C THR A 71 12.07 -17.95 -6.23
N ILE A 72 13.09 -17.60 -7.03
CA ILE A 72 12.93 -16.73 -8.18
C ILE A 72 13.23 -17.56 -9.43
N GLU A 73 12.26 -17.59 -10.35
CA GLU A 73 12.36 -18.29 -11.62
C GLU A 73 11.84 -17.36 -12.73
N ILE A 74 12.69 -16.98 -13.69
CA ILE A 74 12.28 -16.24 -14.91
C ILE A 74 11.34 -15.06 -14.58
N ASN A 75 11.82 -14.08 -13.79
CA ASN A 75 11.06 -12.89 -13.34
C ASN A 75 9.80 -13.18 -12.49
N MET A 76 9.64 -14.40 -11.97
CA MET A 76 8.56 -14.78 -11.08
C MET A 76 9.10 -15.11 -9.71
N VAL A 77 8.30 -14.80 -8.69
CA VAL A 77 8.53 -15.22 -7.30
C VAL A 77 7.55 -16.33 -6.98
N LEU A 78 8.07 -17.46 -6.49
CA LEU A 78 7.27 -18.61 -6.10
C LEU A 78 7.49 -18.87 -4.60
N PHE A 79 6.41 -19.11 -3.87
CA PHE A 79 6.52 -19.53 -2.47
C PHE A 79 5.35 -20.42 -2.06
N LYS A 80 5.64 -21.31 -1.10
CA LYS A 80 4.68 -22.31 -0.62
C LYS A 80 4.87 -22.61 0.86
N PHE A 81 3.80 -22.47 1.62
CA PHE A 81 3.78 -22.77 3.05
C PHE A 81 3.67 -24.29 3.28
N LYS A 82 4.81 -25.00 3.28
CA LYS A 82 4.83 -26.44 3.60
C LYS A 82 4.54 -26.70 5.08
N ASN A 83 5.29 -26.03 5.97
CA ASN A 83 5.26 -26.24 7.42
C ASN A 83 4.98 -24.92 8.14
N SER A 84 3.76 -24.39 8.00
CA SER A 84 3.34 -23.19 8.75
C SER A 84 2.83 -23.55 10.14
N SER A 85 3.14 -22.71 11.13
CA SER A 85 2.52 -22.78 12.46
C SER A 85 1.02 -22.50 12.37
N ASP A 86 0.61 -21.52 11.55
CA ASP A 86 -0.80 -21.29 11.25
C ASP A 86 -1.32 -22.36 10.28
N PRO A 87 -2.28 -23.22 10.71
CA PRO A 87 -2.80 -24.29 9.87
C PRO A 87 -3.52 -23.78 8.61
N ARG A 88 -4.04 -22.54 8.61
CA ARG A 88 -4.75 -21.94 7.48
C ARG A 88 -3.81 -21.62 6.31
N LEU A 89 -2.50 -21.48 6.57
CA LEU A 89 -1.49 -21.28 5.54
C LEU A 89 -0.97 -22.58 4.92
N LYS A 90 -1.09 -23.73 5.61
CA LYS A 90 -0.51 -25.00 5.13
C LYS A 90 -1.01 -25.36 3.73
N GLY A 91 -0.07 -25.57 2.80
CA GLY A 91 -0.36 -25.91 1.41
C GLY A 91 -0.76 -24.73 0.52
N ARG A 92 -0.85 -23.49 1.04
CA ARG A 92 -1.01 -22.30 0.19
C ARG A 92 0.24 -22.10 -0.65
N GLU A 93 0.05 -21.88 -1.95
CA GLU A 93 1.10 -21.68 -2.94
C GLU A 93 0.76 -20.46 -3.79
N TYR A 94 1.76 -19.60 -3.98
CA TYR A 94 1.63 -18.37 -4.75
C TYR A 94 2.64 -18.34 -5.88
N LYS A 95 2.16 -17.84 -7.03
CA LYS A 95 2.99 -17.45 -8.16
C LYS A 95 2.84 -15.96 -8.36
N CYS A 96 3.94 -15.23 -8.20
CA CYS A 96 3.91 -13.78 -8.21
C CYS A 96 4.80 -13.19 -9.29
N THR A 97 4.38 -12.03 -9.79
CA THR A 97 5.12 -11.25 -10.78
C THR A 97 5.21 -9.80 -10.34
N LEU A 98 6.38 -9.20 -10.51
CA LEU A 98 6.53 -7.76 -10.31
C LEU A 98 5.90 -7.03 -11.50
N LYS A 99 5.01 -6.10 -11.22
CA LYS A 99 4.25 -5.33 -12.20
C LYS A 99 4.31 -3.84 -11.90
N PHE A 100 3.99 -3.06 -12.92
CA PHE A 100 3.88 -1.62 -12.86
C PHE A 100 2.57 -1.18 -13.50
N LYS A 101 1.87 -0.24 -12.86
CA LYS A 101 0.68 0.41 -13.38
C LYS A 101 0.76 1.90 -13.05
N GLU A 102 0.75 2.73 -14.08
CA GLU A 102 0.77 4.18 -13.91
C GLU A 102 -0.44 4.66 -13.11
N HIS A 103 -0.21 5.57 -12.16
CA HIS A 103 -1.26 6.17 -11.35
C HIS A 103 -0.76 7.48 -10.73
N ASP A 104 -1.64 8.48 -10.66
CA ASP A 104 -1.28 9.82 -10.18
C ASP A 104 -0.90 9.85 -8.69
N TYR A 105 -1.68 9.17 -7.84
CA TYR A 105 -1.50 9.18 -6.39
C TYR A 105 -1.59 7.81 -5.71
N LEU A 106 -1.58 6.68 -6.41
CA LEU A 106 -1.44 5.36 -5.79
C LEU A 106 -0.08 4.77 -6.12
N PRO A 107 0.42 3.82 -5.30
CA PRO A 107 1.59 3.02 -5.64
C PRO A 107 1.53 2.43 -7.05
N LYS A 108 2.58 2.66 -7.85
CA LYS A 108 2.66 2.23 -9.24
C LYS A 108 3.24 0.83 -9.38
N GLN A 109 4.23 0.49 -8.55
CA GLN A 109 4.87 -0.82 -8.53
C GLN A 109 4.17 -1.75 -7.53
N TYR A 110 3.93 -3.00 -7.94
CA TYR A 110 3.28 -4.01 -7.11
C TYR A 110 3.68 -5.42 -7.50
N ILE A 111 3.55 -6.35 -6.56
CA ILE A 111 3.72 -7.78 -6.76
C ILE A 111 2.33 -8.39 -6.91
N ALA A 112 2.01 -8.84 -8.13
CA ALA A 112 0.76 -9.53 -8.43
C ALA A 112 0.92 -11.02 -8.16
N CYS A 113 0.24 -11.54 -7.15
CA CYS A 113 0.29 -12.94 -6.73
C CYS A 113 -1.00 -13.68 -7.09
N GLU A 114 -0.86 -14.78 -7.80
CA GLU A 114 -1.93 -15.72 -8.12
C GLU A 114 -1.83 -16.93 -7.19
N GLY A 115 -2.94 -17.25 -6.51
CA GLY A 115 -3.05 -18.46 -5.70
C GLY A 115 -3.21 -19.68 -6.58
N LYS A 116 -2.39 -20.72 -6.38
CA LYS A 116 -2.49 -21.98 -7.13
C LYS A 116 -3.40 -23.04 -6.49
N SER A 117 -3.76 -22.87 -5.23
CA SER A 117 -4.63 -23.80 -4.49
C SER A 117 -6.09 -23.34 -4.53
N LYS A 118 -7.05 -24.27 -4.55
CA LYS A 118 -8.50 -24.03 -4.78
C LYS A 118 -9.19 -22.96 -3.90
N ASN A 119 -8.54 -22.46 -2.84
CA ASN A 119 -9.09 -21.47 -1.90
C ASN A 119 -8.18 -20.26 -1.68
N VAL A 120 -7.13 -20.08 -2.49
CA VAL A 120 -6.19 -18.96 -2.34
C VAL A 120 -6.56 -17.88 -3.34
N LYS A 121 -6.98 -16.71 -2.83
CA LYS A 121 -7.33 -15.56 -3.66
C LYS A 121 -6.06 -14.93 -4.26
N ALA A 122 -6.22 -14.32 -5.42
CA ALA A 122 -5.18 -13.45 -5.96
C ALA A 122 -5.08 -12.19 -5.08
N VAL A 123 -3.85 -11.69 -4.92
CA VAL A 123 -3.55 -10.53 -4.08
C VAL A 123 -2.44 -9.70 -4.72
N ASN A 124 -2.54 -8.38 -4.60
CA ASN A 124 -1.54 -7.44 -5.12
C ASN A 124 -0.89 -6.70 -3.95
N PHE A 125 0.39 -6.96 -3.70
CA PHE A 125 1.15 -6.26 -2.67
C PHE A 125 1.89 -5.08 -3.30
N TYR A 126 1.59 -3.87 -2.88
CA TYR A 126 2.13 -2.65 -3.47
C TYR A 126 3.40 -2.19 -2.77
N ASN A 127 4.31 -1.56 -3.52
CA ASN A 127 5.45 -0.83 -2.96
C ASN A 127 4.95 0.57 -2.51
N PRO A 128 4.83 0.85 -1.21
CA PRO A 128 4.30 2.13 -0.74
C PRO A 128 5.13 3.35 -1.19
N ASN A 129 6.40 3.15 -1.54
CA ASN A 129 7.31 4.20 -1.98
C ASN A 129 7.30 4.42 -3.49
N SER A 130 6.61 3.57 -4.27
CA SER A 130 6.53 3.69 -5.73
C SER A 130 5.46 4.71 -6.13
N ILE A 131 5.68 5.96 -5.77
CA ILE A 131 4.72 7.05 -5.95
C ILE A 131 5.37 8.16 -6.78
N ASN A 132 4.57 9.11 -7.25
CA ASN A 132 5.12 10.32 -7.86
C ASN A 132 5.99 11.08 -6.85
N PRO A 133 7.15 11.62 -7.28
CA PRO A 133 7.97 12.46 -6.41
C PRO A 133 7.19 13.73 -6.01
N PRO A 134 7.58 14.41 -4.93
CA PRO A 134 6.99 15.70 -4.55
C PRO A 134 6.98 16.70 -5.71
N ASP A 135 6.00 17.61 -5.69
CA ASP A 135 5.81 18.67 -6.70
C ASP A 135 5.42 18.19 -8.12
N HIS A 136 5.15 16.89 -8.28
CA HIS A 136 4.52 16.36 -9.49
C HIS A 136 3.07 16.86 -9.60
N LYS A 137 2.71 17.38 -10.76
CA LYS A 137 1.42 18.01 -11.03
C LYS A 137 0.46 17.04 -11.70
N TYR A 138 -0.76 16.99 -11.19
CA TYR A 138 -1.83 16.16 -11.73
C TYR A 138 -3.19 16.68 -11.24
N GLU A 139 -4.26 15.94 -11.50
CA GLU A 139 -5.62 16.34 -11.16
C GLU A 139 -6.30 15.30 -10.26
N ILE A 140 -7.02 15.76 -9.25
CA ILE A 140 -7.90 14.93 -8.41
C ILE A 140 -9.27 15.59 -8.38
N GLN A 141 -10.29 14.93 -8.94
CA GLN A 141 -11.68 15.41 -8.91
C GLN A 141 -11.80 16.89 -9.35
N ASP A 142 -11.26 17.22 -10.53
CA ASP A 142 -11.25 18.57 -11.11
C ASP A 142 -10.39 19.59 -10.34
N GLN A 143 -9.57 19.16 -9.38
CA GLN A 143 -8.62 20.02 -8.66
C GLN A 143 -7.21 19.80 -9.18
N LYS A 144 -6.57 20.87 -9.65
CA LYS A 144 -5.13 20.88 -9.91
C LYS A 144 -4.36 20.78 -8.61
N VAL A 145 -3.52 19.77 -8.51
CA VAL A 145 -2.75 19.47 -7.30
C VAL A 145 -1.28 19.27 -7.60
N VAL A 146 -0.49 19.35 -6.53
CA VAL A 146 0.88 18.85 -6.48
C VAL A 146 0.99 17.74 -5.43
N SER A 147 1.75 16.69 -5.76
CA SER A 147 2.10 15.63 -4.81
C SER A 147 2.93 16.16 -3.65
N THR A 148 2.79 15.55 -2.49
CA THR A 148 3.65 15.80 -1.32
C THR A 148 4.64 14.65 -1.11
N LYS A 149 5.39 14.70 0.00
CA LYS A 149 6.28 13.62 0.46
C LYS A 149 5.57 12.44 1.13
N ARG A 150 4.23 12.45 1.24
CA ARG A 150 3.46 11.46 2.03
C ARG A 150 3.89 11.34 3.48
N THR A 151 3.83 12.46 4.18
CA THR A 151 4.01 12.49 5.63
C THR A 151 2.70 12.19 6.34
N ILE A 152 2.81 11.69 7.56
CA ILE A 152 1.67 11.59 8.48
C ILE A 152 1.48 12.94 9.14
N GLY A 153 0.31 13.53 8.96
CA GLY A 153 -0.15 14.69 9.71
C GLY A 153 -1.14 14.29 10.80
N THR A 154 -1.41 15.22 11.71
CA THR A 154 -2.43 15.05 12.75
C THR A 154 -3.43 16.19 12.69
N VAL A 155 -4.73 15.90 12.77
CA VAL A 155 -5.74 16.97 12.81
C VAL A 155 -5.69 17.69 14.16
N ASN A 156 -5.63 19.01 14.13
CA ASN A 156 -5.40 19.84 15.32
C ASN A 156 -6.69 20.34 16.00
N SER A 157 -7.83 20.10 15.36
CA SER A 157 -9.19 20.35 15.85
C SER A 157 -10.17 19.42 15.15
N ASP A 158 -11.39 19.32 15.67
CA ASP A 158 -12.47 18.60 15.01
C ASP A 158 -12.80 19.20 13.64
N VAL A 159 -12.59 18.41 12.57
CA VAL A 159 -12.66 18.90 11.19
C VAL A 159 -13.51 17.99 10.29
N PHE A 160 -14.23 18.60 9.35
CA PHE A 160 -14.94 17.84 8.32
C PHE A 160 -13.95 17.24 7.32
N PHE A 161 -14.08 15.94 7.06
CA PHE A 161 -13.34 15.23 6.03
C PHE A 161 -14.16 15.17 4.76
N ARG A 162 -13.71 15.82 3.69
CA ARG A 162 -14.58 16.22 2.59
C ARG A 162 -14.36 15.42 1.31
N GLU A 163 -15.43 15.22 0.55
CA GLU A 163 -15.35 14.58 -0.77
C GLU A 163 -14.64 15.45 -1.81
N LYS A 164 -14.72 16.79 -1.70
CA LYS A 164 -14.06 17.75 -2.59
C LYS A 164 -13.36 18.84 -1.78
N ALA A 165 -12.41 19.55 -2.40
CA ALA A 165 -11.73 20.72 -1.85
C ALA A 165 -12.64 21.96 -1.73
N ASN A 166 -13.78 21.83 -1.04
CA ASN A 166 -14.81 22.86 -0.95
C ASN A 166 -15.58 22.75 0.38
N VAL A 167 -15.75 23.87 1.09
CA VAL A 167 -16.47 23.93 2.39
C VAL A 167 -17.94 23.51 2.34
N ASN A 168 -18.55 23.51 1.16
CA ASN A 168 -19.94 23.13 0.94
C ASN A 168 -20.08 21.72 0.34
N SER A 169 -18.98 20.99 0.11
CA SER A 169 -19.09 19.62 -0.37
C SER A 169 -19.64 18.70 0.72
N LYS A 170 -20.13 17.54 0.29
CA LYS A 170 -20.36 16.40 1.17
C LYS A 170 -19.10 16.04 1.94
N PHE A 171 -19.30 15.37 3.07
CA PHE A 171 -18.24 14.89 3.95
C PHE A 171 -18.43 13.41 4.23
N PHE A 172 -17.32 12.74 4.52
CA PHE A 172 -17.31 11.41 5.10
C PHE A 172 -17.48 11.56 6.61
N ALA A 173 -18.57 11.04 7.16
CA ALA A 173 -18.82 11.09 8.58
C ALA A 173 -17.84 10.14 9.29
N PHE A 174 -17.18 10.61 10.35
CA PHE A 174 -16.20 9.84 11.12
C PHE A 174 -16.78 8.49 11.58
N ASN A 175 -17.97 8.51 12.19
CA ASN A 175 -18.68 7.32 12.65
C ASN A 175 -19.10 6.32 11.54
N GLN A 176 -18.85 6.65 10.26
CA GLN A 176 -19.11 5.80 9.11
C GLN A 176 -17.83 5.40 8.36
N LEU A 177 -16.65 5.79 8.85
CA LEU A 177 -15.38 5.43 8.23
C LEU A 177 -14.98 3.96 8.45
N SER A 178 -15.58 3.29 9.43
CA SER A 178 -15.40 1.87 9.73
C SER A 178 -16.62 1.32 10.46
N SER A 179 -16.55 0.09 10.99
CA SER A 179 -17.58 -0.45 11.88
C SER A 179 -17.67 0.37 13.18
N GLU A 180 -18.85 0.36 13.80
CA GLU A 180 -19.13 1.08 15.04
C GLU A 180 -18.11 0.79 16.13
N GLU A 181 -17.89 -0.49 16.44
CA GLU A 181 -16.92 -0.97 17.43
C GLU A 181 -15.51 -0.40 17.22
N CYS A 182 -15.03 -0.43 15.97
CA CYS A 182 -13.69 0.07 15.64
C CYS A 182 -13.60 1.59 15.74
N MET A 183 -14.70 2.30 15.47
CA MET A 183 -14.76 3.74 15.66
C MET A 183 -14.81 4.12 17.16
N GLU A 184 -15.48 3.33 18.00
CA GLU A 184 -15.49 3.52 19.46
C GLU A 184 -14.08 3.35 20.03
N ASP A 185 -13.39 2.27 19.67
CA ASP A 185 -12.03 2.03 20.12
C ASP A 185 -11.08 3.14 19.66
N ARG A 186 -11.29 3.64 18.44
CA ARG A 186 -10.50 4.79 17.95
C ARG A 186 -10.74 6.06 18.76
N LEU A 187 -11.96 6.30 19.25
CA LEU A 187 -12.24 7.43 20.15
C LEU A 187 -11.56 7.25 21.52
N LYS A 188 -11.56 6.02 22.06
CA LYS A 188 -10.85 5.69 23.31
C LYS A 188 -9.35 5.92 23.17
N ASP A 189 -8.73 5.48 22.07
CA ASP A 189 -7.30 5.72 21.78
C ASP A 189 -6.96 7.21 21.76
N LEU A 190 -7.87 8.02 21.21
CA LEU A 190 -7.75 9.47 21.16
C LEU A 190 -8.12 10.16 22.48
N LYS A 191 -8.52 9.39 23.50
CA LYS A 191 -8.99 9.88 24.80
C LYS A 191 -10.12 10.91 24.64
N SER A 192 -11.00 10.63 23.69
CA SER A 192 -12.18 11.46 23.39
C SER A 192 -13.37 10.92 24.17
N ASP A 193 -14.05 11.79 24.92
CA ASP A 193 -15.30 11.48 25.61
C ASP A 193 -16.54 11.64 24.70
N SER A 194 -16.32 11.77 23.38
CA SER A 194 -17.39 11.99 22.41
C SER A 194 -18.28 10.76 22.26
N ASP A 195 -19.60 11.01 22.21
CA ASP A 195 -20.58 10.02 21.79
C ASP A 195 -20.40 9.72 20.29
N LEU A 196 -20.07 8.48 19.96
CA LEU A 196 -19.79 8.04 18.58
C LEU A 196 -20.95 8.36 17.63
N SER A 197 -22.20 8.22 18.08
CA SER A 197 -23.38 8.49 17.25
C SER A 197 -23.46 9.96 16.80
N LYS A 198 -22.82 10.87 17.54
CA LYS A 198 -22.74 12.30 17.27
C LYS A 198 -21.41 12.74 16.66
N GLN A 199 -20.39 11.87 16.66
CA GLN A 199 -19.07 12.20 16.13
C GLN A 199 -19.05 12.10 14.60
N ILE A 200 -19.38 13.22 13.95
CA ILE A 200 -19.38 13.34 12.48
C ILE A 200 -18.01 13.79 11.94
N LYS A 201 -17.30 14.65 12.68
CA LYS A 201 -16.00 15.20 12.26
C LYS A 201 -14.86 14.27 12.64
N LEU A 202 -13.75 14.33 11.91
CA LEU A 202 -12.50 13.72 12.38
C LEU A 202 -12.11 14.41 13.69
N PRO A 203 -11.99 13.66 14.80
CA PRO A 203 -11.68 14.24 16.10
C PRO A 203 -10.24 14.75 16.16
N LYS A 204 -9.99 15.79 16.96
CA LYS A 204 -8.63 16.26 17.27
C LYS A 204 -7.71 15.09 17.63
N GLY A 205 -6.48 15.10 17.10
CA GLY A 205 -5.49 14.05 17.32
C GLY A 205 -5.54 12.91 16.31
N PHE A 206 -6.57 12.86 15.45
CA PHE A 206 -6.66 11.85 14.40
C PHE A 206 -5.55 12.01 13.35
N SER A 207 -4.80 10.93 13.10
CA SER A 207 -3.72 10.91 12.11
C SER A 207 -4.24 10.68 10.69
N VAL A 208 -3.64 11.38 9.72
CA VAL A 208 -3.95 11.25 8.29
C VAL A 208 -2.66 11.20 7.48
N GLU A 209 -2.64 10.45 6.38
CA GLU A 209 -1.53 10.49 5.43
C GLU A 209 -1.80 11.60 4.42
N ILE A 210 -0.83 12.50 4.23
CA ILE A 210 -0.98 13.66 3.36
C ILE A 210 -0.47 13.31 1.97
N ILE A 211 -1.33 13.23 0.96
CA ILE A 211 -0.98 12.71 -0.37
C ILE A 211 -0.64 13.85 -1.34
N ALA A 212 -1.49 14.87 -1.37
CA ALA A 212 -1.39 15.99 -2.30
C ALA A 212 -1.88 17.27 -1.65
N ARG A 213 -1.61 18.41 -2.29
CA ARG A 213 -2.28 19.67 -1.98
C ARG A 213 -2.68 20.39 -3.25
N THR A 214 -3.67 21.28 -3.15
CA THR A 214 -4.02 22.16 -4.28
C THR A 214 -2.81 22.99 -4.71
N GLU A 215 -2.74 23.30 -6.01
CA GLU A 215 -1.69 24.19 -6.54
C GLU A 215 -1.78 25.59 -5.93
N SER A 216 -3.00 26.09 -5.74
CA SER A 216 -3.29 27.42 -5.19
C SER A 216 -3.86 27.33 -3.78
N MET A 217 -3.56 28.36 -2.97
CA MET A 217 -4.24 28.56 -1.70
C MET A 217 -5.67 29.06 -1.93
N TYR A 218 -6.53 28.75 -0.98
CA TYR A 218 -7.92 29.20 -0.93
C TYR A 218 -8.08 30.09 0.29
N LYS A 219 -8.87 31.17 0.17
CA LYS A 219 -9.29 31.97 1.31
C LYS A 219 -10.63 31.46 1.81
N ILE A 220 -10.67 31.01 3.07
CA ILE A 220 -11.88 30.58 3.77
C ILE A 220 -11.97 31.38 5.05
N GLU A 221 -13.00 32.24 5.15
CA GLU A 221 -13.15 33.19 6.26
C GLU A 221 -11.87 34.01 6.48
N LYS A 222 -11.19 33.79 7.61
CA LYS A 222 -9.95 34.46 8.02
C LYS A 222 -8.68 33.71 7.61
N TRP A 223 -8.80 32.49 7.11
CA TRP A 223 -7.66 31.63 6.80
C TRP A 223 -7.31 31.68 5.31
N ASN A 224 -6.02 31.55 4.99
CA ASN A 224 -5.52 31.44 3.63
C ASN A 224 -4.49 30.31 3.55
N ASN A 225 -4.88 29.17 2.97
CA ASN A 225 -4.07 27.95 2.98
C ASN A 225 -4.51 27.01 1.86
N TYR A 226 -3.77 25.93 1.65
CA TYR A 226 -4.11 24.89 0.69
C TYR A 226 -5.18 23.95 1.22
N TRP A 227 -5.91 23.32 0.30
CA TRP A 227 -6.58 22.07 0.61
C TRP A 227 -5.60 20.91 0.44
N TYR A 228 -5.63 19.97 1.36
CA TYR A 228 -4.82 18.77 1.33
C TYR A 228 -5.71 17.57 1.02
N PHE A 229 -5.31 16.80 0.00
CA PHE A 229 -5.88 15.50 -0.25
C PHE A 229 -5.15 14.49 0.63
N VAL A 230 -5.90 13.80 1.47
CA VAL A 230 -5.38 12.91 2.51
C VAL A 230 -6.06 11.55 2.46
N SER A 231 -5.42 10.54 3.04
CA SER A 231 -6.06 9.27 3.36
C SER A 231 -6.19 9.06 4.86
N THR A 232 -7.29 8.42 5.27
CA THR A 232 -7.45 7.82 6.59
C THR A 232 -7.30 6.31 6.44
N ARG A 233 -6.61 5.68 7.39
CA ARG A 233 -6.41 4.22 7.42
C ARG A 233 -6.82 3.70 8.79
N LEU A 234 -7.93 2.98 8.84
CA LEU A 234 -8.53 2.48 10.07
C LEU A 234 -8.46 0.96 10.08
N GLY A 235 -7.62 0.42 10.96
CA GLY A 235 -7.63 -1.00 11.28
C GLY A 235 -8.90 -1.35 12.03
N CYS A 236 -9.50 -2.47 11.66
CA CYS A 236 -10.68 -3.02 12.29
C CYS A 236 -10.58 -4.54 12.27
N TYR A 237 -11.35 -5.22 13.11
CA TYR A 237 -11.35 -6.67 13.20
C TYR A 237 -11.45 -7.33 11.81
N GLY A 238 -10.34 -7.95 11.39
CA GLY A 238 -10.21 -8.64 10.12
C GLY A 238 -10.07 -7.79 8.85
N GLY A 239 -9.75 -6.50 8.96
CA GLY A 239 -9.42 -5.70 7.79
C GLY A 239 -9.08 -4.24 8.07
N VAL A 240 -8.60 -3.57 7.03
CA VAL A 240 -8.31 -2.13 7.08
C VAL A 240 -9.17 -1.37 6.09
N THR A 241 -9.89 -0.36 6.58
CA THR A 241 -10.64 0.58 5.75
C THR A 241 -9.78 1.78 5.42
N THR A 242 -9.68 2.11 4.13
CA THR A 242 -8.98 3.31 3.66
C THR A 242 -9.95 4.24 2.97
N THR A 243 -10.04 5.49 3.43
CA THR A 243 -10.90 6.53 2.82
C THR A 243 -10.04 7.71 2.38
N TYR A 244 -10.33 8.25 1.20
CA TYR A 244 -9.62 9.40 0.63
C TYR A 244 -10.53 10.62 0.58
N GLY A 245 -9.99 11.79 0.88
CA GLY A 245 -10.76 13.02 0.87
C GLY A 245 -9.90 14.24 1.18
N TRP A 246 -10.56 15.32 1.52
CA TRP A 246 -9.95 16.65 1.63
C TRP A 246 -10.08 17.22 3.03
N ILE A 247 -9.00 17.81 3.51
CA ILE A 247 -8.96 18.59 4.75
C ILE A 247 -8.27 19.92 4.43
N TYR A 248 -8.82 21.01 4.97
CA TYR A 248 -8.23 22.33 4.79
C TYR A 248 -7.00 22.50 5.68
N GLY A 249 -5.91 23.02 5.10
CA GLY A 249 -4.57 22.95 5.70
C GLY A 249 -4.41 23.58 7.08
N ASN A 250 -5.26 24.54 7.45
CA ASN A 250 -5.24 25.13 8.79
C ASN A 250 -5.52 24.11 9.90
N PHE A 251 -6.16 22.99 9.58
CA PHE A 251 -6.57 21.98 10.55
C PHE A 251 -5.63 20.78 10.59
N ILE A 252 -4.49 20.83 9.90
CA ILE A 252 -3.46 19.77 9.92
C ILE A 252 -2.19 20.33 10.56
N SER A 253 -1.66 19.58 11.53
CA SER A 253 -0.28 19.71 12.01
C SER A 253 0.61 18.74 11.24
N PHE A 254 1.68 19.26 10.64
CA PHE A 254 2.65 18.53 9.80
C PHE A 254 3.84 18.04 10.60
#